data_AF-A0A932SNN3-F1
#
_entry.id   AF-A0A932SNN3-F1
#
_cell.length_a   1.000
_cell.length_b   1.000
_cell.length_c   1.000
_cell.angle_alpha   90.00
_cell.angle_beta   90.00
_cell.angle_gamma   90.00
#
_symmetry.space_group_name_H-M   'P 1'
#
loop_
_entity.id
_entity.type
_entity.pdbx_description
1 polymer ?
#
loop_
_entity_poly.entity_id
_entity_poly.type
_entity_poly.pdbx_seq_one_letter_code
_entity_poly.pdbx_strand_id
1 'polypeptide(L)'
;MAGWGHVSAAAAGTISYIYDRKNQLNSIVDDQGNSATFLYDSVGNLLRVDRVNVGAALVAITLVTPGQDQAGDTLSIYGAGFDPSPGQDTVTINGVLATVVS
;
A
#
# COMPACT_ATOMS: atom_id res chain seq x y z
N MET A 1 1.70 40.67 -23.73
CA MET A 1 1.81 39.20 -23.78
C MET A 1 2.10 38.73 -22.37
N ALA A 2 1.16 38.09 -21.69
CA ALA A 2 1.36 37.54 -20.35
C ALA A 2 0.87 36.09 -20.38
N GLY A 3 1.82 35.16 -20.45
CA GLY A 3 1.55 33.73 -20.38
C GLY A 3 1.30 33.34 -18.94
N TRP A 4 0.08 32.87 -18.65
CA TRP A 4 -0.22 32.17 -17.41
C TRP A 4 0.35 30.76 -17.55
N GLY A 5 1.55 30.55 -17.03
CA GLY A 5 2.11 29.22 -16.88
C GLY A 5 1.31 28.48 -15.82
N HIS A 6 0.52 27.49 -16.22
CA HIS A 6 0.00 26.49 -15.30
C HIS A 6 1.19 25.68 -14.80
N VAL A 7 1.73 26.07 -13.64
CA VAL A 7 2.62 25.18 -12.89
C VAL A 7 1.71 24.10 -12.31
N SER A 8 1.52 23.03 -13.07
CA SER A 8 1.11 21.76 -12.46
C SER A 8 2.32 21.32 -11.63
N ALA A 9 2.31 21.67 -10.36
CA ALA A 9 3.10 20.91 -9.40
C ALA A 9 2.53 19.49 -9.47
N ALA A 10 3.28 18.56 -10.06
CA ALA A 10 3.03 17.16 -9.81
C ALA A 10 3.05 17.01 -8.28
N ALA A 11 1.91 16.64 -7.69
CA ALA A 11 1.86 16.33 -6.27
C ALA A 11 2.95 15.28 -6.03
N ALA A 12 3.85 15.55 -5.06
CA ALA A 12 4.85 14.56 -4.70
C ALA A 12 4.08 13.36 -4.12
N GLY A 13 4.07 12.25 -4.87
CA GLY A 13 3.40 11.04 -4.44
C GLY A 13 4.02 10.51 -3.15
N THR A 14 3.18 10.06 -2.22
CA THR A 14 3.64 9.42 -0.99
C THR A 14 4.14 8.00 -1.31
N ILE A 15 5.36 7.67 -0.90
CA ILE A 15 5.90 6.31 -1.01
C ILE A 15 6.02 5.71 0.38
N SER A 16 5.35 4.58 0.59
CA SER A 16 5.39 3.80 1.83
C SER A 16 6.48 2.73 1.76
N TYR A 17 7.32 2.66 2.78
CA TYR A 17 8.35 1.63 2.95
C TYR A 17 8.00 0.77 4.16
N ILE A 18 7.90 -0.53 3.95
CA ILE A 18 7.49 -1.48 4.97
C ILE A 18 8.67 -2.40 5.25
N TYR A 19 9.04 -2.50 6.52
CA TYR A 19 10.17 -3.30 6.97
C TYR A 19 9.67 -4.52 7.74
N ASP A 20 10.39 -5.63 7.61
CA ASP A 20 10.15 -6.81 8.43
C ASP A 20 10.73 -6.67 9.86
N ARG A 21 10.54 -7.69 10.68
CA ARG A 21 11.05 -7.73 12.06
C ARG A 21 12.58 -7.74 12.17
N LYS A 22 13.30 -8.05 11.08
CA LYS A 22 14.76 -7.98 10.99
C LYS A 22 15.23 -6.63 10.45
N ASN A 23 14.33 -5.66 10.30
CA ASN A 23 14.58 -4.35 9.72
C ASN A 23 15.08 -4.42 8.25
N GLN A 24 14.67 -5.45 7.52
CA GLN A 24 14.90 -5.60 6.09
C GLN A 24 13.70 -5.02 5.33
N LEU A 25 13.94 -4.42 4.16
CA LEU A 25 12.89 -3.82 3.35
C LEU A 25 11.98 -4.92 2.79
N ASN A 26 10.79 -5.07 3.35
CA ASN A 26 9.82 -6.08 2.91
C ASN A 26 9.04 -5.61 1.69
N SER A 27 8.54 -4.37 1.69
CA SER A 27 7.71 -3.88 0.58
C SER A 27 7.83 -2.36 0.37
N ILE A 28 7.62 -1.93 -0.87
CA ILE A 28 7.43 -0.52 -1.25
C ILE A 28 6.06 -0.40 -1.90
N VAL A 29 5.30 0.65 -1.57
CA VAL A 29 4.04 1.00 -2.24
C VAL A 29 4.06 2.49 -2.58
N ASP A 30 3.69 2.85 -3.81
CA ASP A 30 3.50 4.26 -4.20
C ASP A 30 2.06 4.74 -3.96
N ASP A 31 1.83 6.04 -4.18
CA ASP A 31 0.53 6.69 -3.99
C ASP A 31 -0.52 6.27 -5.03
N GLN A 32 -0.08 5.63 -6.10
CA GLN A 32 -0.94 5.07 -7.14
C GLN A 32 -1.36 3.64 -6.80
N GLY A 33 -0.81 3.05 -5.72
CA GLY A 33 -1.07 1.69 -5.28
C GLY A 33 -0.18 0.64 -5.94
N ASN A 34 0.77 1.02 -6.81
CA ASN A 34 1.75 0.08 -7.35
C ASN A 34 2.67 -0.36 -6.21
N SER A 35 3.10 -1.62 -6.26
CA SER A 35 3.91 -2.19 -5.19
C SER A 35 5.03 -3.11 -5.67
N ALA A 36 6.05 -3.24 -4.84
CA ALA A 36 7.07 -4.25 -4.94
C ALA A 36 7.30 -4.90 -3.57
N THR A 37 7.26 -6.24 -3.51
CA THR A 37 7.54 -7.03 -2.32
C THR A 37 8.83 -7.83 -2.50
N PHE A 38 9.68 -7.82 -1.48
CA PHE A 38 10.99 -8.43 -1.45
C PHE A 38 10.98 -9.61 -0.49
N LEU A 39 11.36 -10.79 -0.98
CA LEU A 39 11.45 -12.00 -0.18
C LEU A 39 12.91 -12.35 0.02
N TYR A 40 13.29 -12.52 1.29
CA TYR A 40 14.64 -12.90 1.68
C TYR A 40 14.69 -14.34 2.20
N ASP A 41 15.86 -14.96 2.09
CA ASP A 41 16.13 -16.20 2.82
C ASP A 41 16.34 -15.95 4.32
N SER A 42 16.58 -17.01 5.08
CA SER A 42 16.74 -16.92 6.54
C SER A 42 17.95 -16.09 6.98
N VAL A 43 18.96 -15.94 6.11
CA VAL A 43 20.24 -15.25 6.38
C VAL A 43 20.23 -13.81 5.82
N GLY A 44 19.23 -13.45 5.01
CA GLY A 44 19.00 -12.10 4.51
C GLY A 44 19.37 -11.89 3.04
N ASN A 45 19.57 -12.94 2.26
CA ASN A 45 19.79 -12.80 0.82
C ASN A 45 18.47 -12.66 0.09
N LEU A 46 18.40 -11.76 -0.90
CA LEU A 46 17.21 -11.56 -1.71
C LEU A 46 16.96 -12.78 -2.61
N LEU A 47 15.81 -13.43 -2.41
CA LEU A 47 15.36 -14.56 -3.21
C LEU A 47 14.50 -14.13 -4.39
N ARG A 48 13.59 -13.17 -4.16
CA ARG A 48 12.57 -12.80 -5.14
C ARG A 48 12.09 -11.36 -4.94
N VAL A 49 11.71 -10.74 -6.05
CA VAL A 49 10.95 -9.48 -6.06
C VAL A 49 9.66 -9.70 -6.83
N ASP A 50 8.53 -9.50 -6.17
CA ASP A 50 7.21 -9.48 -6.79
C ASP A 50 6.77 -8.05 -7.02
N ARG A 51 6.29 -7.74 -8.22
CA ARG A 51 5.83 -6.39 -8.58
C ARG A 51 4.38 -6.44 -9.05
N VAL A 52 3.59 -5.48 -8.57
CA VAL A 52 2.21 -5.28 -8.98
C VAL A 52 2.08 -3.84 -9.46
N ASN A 53 1.65 -3.69 -10.71
CA ASN A 53 1.23 -2.40 -11.24
C ASN A 53 -0.29 -2.41 -11.37
N VAL A 54 -0.93 -1.44 -10.75
CA VAL A 54 -2.37 -1.23 -10.88
C VAL A 54 -2.55 -0.25 -12.04
N GLY A 55 -3.03 -0.76 -13.18
CA GLY A 55 -3.26 0.07 -14.37
C GLY A 55 -4.24 1.23 -14.10
N ALA A 56 -4.41 2.12 -15.08
CA ALA A 56 -5.14 3.40 -14.95
C ALA A 56 -6.61 3.34 -14.49
N ALA A 57 -7.18 2.15 -14.32
CA ALA A 57 -8.46 1.95 -13.68
C ALA A 57 -8.37 0.61 -12.97
N LEU A 58 -8.51 0.59 -11.64
CA LEU A 58 -9.28 -0.39 -10.88
C LEU A 58 -9.08 -0.18 -9.37
N VAL A 59 -10.13 -0.52 -8.62
CA VAL A 59 -10.06 -0.79 -7.18
C VAL A 59 -9.23 -2.06 -7.00
N ALA A 60 -8.13 -1.98 -6.25
CA ALA A 60 -7.23 -3.11 -6.06
C ALA A 60 -6.60 -3.06 -4.68
N ILE A 61 -6.44 -4.23 -4.05
CA ILE A 61 -5.58 -4.39 -2.87
C ILE A 61 -4.26 -4.96 -3.37
N THR A 62 -3.16 -4.27 -3.10
CA THR A 62 -1.83 -4.67 -3.55
C THR A 62 -0.97 -5.20 -2.43
N LEU A 63 -1.26 -4.82 -1.18
CA LEU A 63 -0.55 -5.34 -0.01
C LEU A 63 -1.42 -5.29 1.24
N VAL A 64 -1.34 -6.33 2.07
CA VAL A 64 -1.87 -6.33 3.43
C VAL A 64 -0.72 -6.67 4.37
N THR A 65 -0.49 -5.85 5.39
CA THR A 65 0.56 -6.08 6.38
C THR A 65 0.08 -5.73 7.79
N PRO A 66 0.43 -6.54 8.80
CA PRO A 66 1.08 -7.84 8.67
C PRO A 66 0.15 -8.88 8.01
N GLY A 67 0.74 -9.92 7.41
CA GLY A 67 -0.01 -10.90 6.63
C GLY A 67 -0.79 -11.93 7.47
N GLN A 68 -0.56 -11.95 8.79
CA GLN A 68 -1.16 -12.89 9.75
C GLN A 68 -1.12 -12.24 11.15
N ASP A 69 -2.28 -11.91 11.72
CA ASP A 69 -2.40 -11.37 13.08
C ASP A 69 -3.65 -11.91 13.80
N GLN A 70 -3.79 -11.60 15.10
CA GLN A 70 -4.95 -12.02 15.90
C GLN A 70 -6.08 -11.01 15.77
N ALA A 71 -7.31 -11.43 16.08
CA ALA A 71 -8.46 -10.53 16.09
C ALA A 71 -8.26 -9.43 17.14
N GLY A 72 -8.30 -8.16 16.71
CA GLY A 72 -8.04 -6.99 17.55
C GLY A 72 -6.75 -6.24 17.19
N ASP A 73 -5.87 -6.86 16.39
CA ASP A 73 -4.69 -6.19 15.84
C ASP A 73 -5.06 -5.32 14.62
N THR A 74 -4.35 -4.20 14.45
CA THR A 74 -4.53 -3.31 13.30
C THR A 74 -3.74 -3.81 12.09
N LEU A 75 -4.40 -3.91 10.94
CA LEU A 75 -3.79 -4.21 9.66
C LEU A 75 -3.70 -2.94 8.81
N SER A 76 -2.61 -2.79 8.06
CA SER A 76 -2.51 -1.83 6.97
C SER A 76 -2.83 -2.52 5.64
N ILE A 77 -3.84 -2.00 4.94
CA ILE A 77 -4.23 -2.45 3.60
C ILE A 77 -3.85 -1.35 2.62
N TYR A 78 -3.00 -1.69 1.66
CA TYR A 78 -2.56 -0.78 0.60
C TYR A 78 -3.16 -1.20 -0.74
N GLY A 79 -3.39 -0.22 -1.60
CA GLY A 79 -4.15 -0.44 -2.81
C GLY A 79 -4.49 0.85 -3.54
N ALA A 80 -5.37 0.73 -4.52
CA ALA A 80 -5.93 1.83 -5.28
C ALA A 80 -7.46 1.83 -5.15
N GLY A 81 -8.06 3.02 -5.22
CA GLY A 81 -9.52 3.19 -5.26
C GLY A 81 -10.23 3.21 -3.89
N PHE A 82 -9.49 3.39 -2.80
CA PHE A 82 -10.08 3.71 -1.49
C PHE A 82 -10.60 5.14 -1.45
N ASP A 83 -11.66 5.39 -0.68
CA ASP A 83 -12.12 6.75 -0.43
C ASP A 83 -11.12 7.46 0.51
N PRO A 84 -10.76 8.72 0.27
CA PRO A 84 -9.94 9.48 1.22
C PRO A 84 -10.60 9.66 2.59
N SER A 85 -11.91 9.38 2.72
CA SER A 85 -12.67 9.38 3.97
C SER A 85 -12.86 7.94 4.46
N PRO A 86 -12.15 7.52 5.53
CA PRO A 86 -12.17 6.12 5.99
C PRO A 86 -13.57 5.55 6.27
N GLY A 87 -14.51 6.40 6.73
CA GLY A 87 -15.90 5.98 7.01
C GLY A 87 -16.73 5.64 5.76
N GLN A 88 -16.22 5.92 4.56
CA GLN A 88 -16.84 5.56 3.28
C GLN A 88 -16.29 4.24 2.72
N ASP A 89 -15.21 3.71 3.31
CA ASP A 89 -14.70 2.40 2.99
C ASP A 89 -15.34 1.33 3.89
N THR A 90 -15.47 0.12 3.35
CA THR A 90 -15.96 -1.05 4.10
C THR A 90 -14.96 -2.18 3.97
N VAL A 91 -14.44 -2.67 5.10
CA VAL A 91 -13.50 -3.79 5.15
C VAL A 91 -14.11 -4.92 5.98
N THR A 92 -14.12 -6.13 5.41
CA THR A 92 -14.50 -7.34 6.14
C THR A 92 -13.35 -8.34 6.11
N ILE A 93 -12.94 -8.85 7.27
CA ILE A 93 -11.90 -9.87 7.41
C ILE A 93 -12.57 -11.18 7.79
N ASN A 94 -12.49 -12.20 6.92
CA ASN A 94 -13.17 -13.49 7.12
C ASN A 94 -14.68 -13.35 7.41
N GLY A 95 -15.34 -12.36 6.81
CA GLY A 95 -16.76 -12.07 7.01
C GLY A 95 -17.10 -11.26 8.27
N VAL A 96 -16.12 -10.93 9.11
CA VAL A 96 -16.29 -10.02 10.26
C VAL A 96 -15.99 -8.59 9.81
N LEU A 97 -16.90 -7.66 10.11
CA LEU A 97 -16.69 -6.24 9.81
C LEU A 97 -15.52 -5.69 10.63
N ALA A 98 -14.58 -5.04 9.96
CA ALA A 98 -13.47 -4.34 10.57
C ALA A 98 -13.73 -2.82 10.59
N THR A 99 -13.17 -2.13 11.59
CA THR A 99 -13.20 -0.67 11.66
C THR A 99 -12.08 -0.10 10.79
N VAL A 100 -12.42 0.76 9.84
CA VAL A 100 -11.44 1.52 9.05
C VAL A 100 -11.08 2.80 9.81
N VAL A 101 -9.79 3.00 10.09
CA VAL A 101 -9.30 4.08 10.97
C VAL A 101 -8.53 5.19 10.25
N SER A 102 -8.02 4.92 9.05
CA SER A 102 -7.20 5.84 8.25
C SER A 102 -7.17 5.44 6.79
#